data_AF-A0A1V2KZW3-F1
#
_entry.id   AF-A0A1V2KZW3-F1
#
_cell.length_a   1.000
_cell.length_b   1.000
_cell.length_c   1.000
_cell.angle_alpha   90.00
_cell.angle_beta   90.00
_cell.angle_gamma   90.00
#
_symmetry.space_group_name_H-M   'P 1'
#
loop_
_entity.id
_entity.type
_entity.pdbx_description
1 polymer ?
#
loop_
_entity_poly.entity_id
_entity_poly.type
_entity_poly.pdbx_seq_one_letter_code
_entity_poly.pdbx_strand_id
1 'polypeptide(L)'
;MSTEYRTKAIQYDGVRNILTQNANGPCALLALINTLLLTCNATSPPEVHTLVALVNSEDTVTLDTLTQCLRDIALANAKIFQLSADDVNKTLSLLPTLHEGANINPRFDGGFEESDELVLFRVFNVGMVHGWVISPEDAEFDAVMKYKSYEAAQNVLIEAYDVDNKSTKDAVDLEILDDSSKIKHFFARTATQLTDYGLQALKGHLTDGQILVFFRNNHFNTIIKTENDIYQLVTDQGFFDKSQYVWESLLSINGANNSFFTGRFSPLLEDSSNPFDDGGDEHMDDDRRLAMMMQEEEDQRAASAIQRQYQRRGRGDQSNDTSRNQGVTKKEKKQKKDKKGKKCIVM
;
A
#
# COMPACT_ATOMS: atom_id res chain seq x y z
N MET A 1 23.46 -14.95 -1.89
CA MET A 1 22.76 -15.04 -3.20
C MET A 1 23.12 -13.79 -3.98
N SER A 2 23.08 -13.77 -5.31
CA SER A 2 23.38 -12.51 -6.02
C SER A 2 22.20 -11.55 -5.88
N THR A 3 22.39 -10.49 -5.12
CA THR A 3 21.41 -9.42 -4.90
C THR A 3 21.72 -8.28 -5.86
N GLU A 4 21.11 -8.38 -7.04
CA GLU A 4 21.25 -7.43 -8.16
C GLU A 4 20.04 -6.51 -8.24
N TYR A 5 20.28 -5.21 -8.44
CA TYR A 5 19.26 -4.18 -8.59
C TYR A 5 19.35 -3.58 -9.98
N ARG A 6 18.21 -3.49 -10.69
CA ARG A 6 18.16 -2.89 -12.03
C ARG A 6 18.16 -1.36 -11.94
N THR A 7 18.90 -0.72 -12.82
CA THR A 7 18.91 0.74 -12.97
C THR A 7 17.82 1.18 -13.95
N LYS A 8 17.13 2.29 -13.66
CA LYS A 8 16.10 2.88 -14.53
C LYS A 8 16.48 4.32 -14.84
N ALA A 9 16.61 4.65 -16.12
CA ALA A 9 16.82 6.02 -16.58
C ALA A 9 15.56 6.87 -16.37
N ILE A 10 15.73 8.04 -15.73
CA ILE A 10 14.67 9.02 -15.50
C ILE A 10 15.12 10.43 -15.91
N GLN A 11 14.15 11.28 -16.25
CA GLN A 11 14.37 12.66 -16.70
C GLN A 11 14.20 13.65 -15.53
N TYR A 12 15.11 13.62 -14.55
CA TYR A 12 15.17 14.56 -13.44
C TYR A 12 16.55 15.25 -13.40
N ASP A 13 16.55 16.59 -13.41
CA ASP A 13 17.77 17.44 -13.52
C ASP A 13 18.81 16.88 -14.51
N GLY A 14 18.40 16.78 -15.77
CA GLY A 14 19.09 16.00 -16.80
C GLY A 14 18.54 14.58 -16.91
N VAL A 15 19.36 13.68 -17.46
CA VAL A 15 19.10 12.23 -17.44
C VAL A 15 19.94 11.64 -16.31
N ARG A 16 19.29 10.92 -15.39
CA ARG A 16 19.92 10.25 -14.25
C ARG A 16 19.31 8.86 -14.11
N ASN A 17 20.10 7.87 -13.74
CA ASN A 17 19.57 6.55 -13.39
C ASN A 17 19.25 6.48 -11.89
N ILE A 18 18.17 5.77 -11.55
CA ILE A 18 17.80 5.38 -10.18
C ILE A 18 17.83 3.87 -10.05
N LEU A 19 17.97 3.34 -8.83
CA LEU A 19 17.79 1.91 -8.56
C LEU A 19 16.31 1.59 -8.36
N THR A 20 15.86 0.52 -9.02
CA THR A 20 14.49 -0.03 -8.85
C THR A 20 14.43 -1.13 -7.81
N GLN A 21 13.26 -1.31 -7.20
CA GLN A 21 12.98 -2.33 -6.21
C GLN A 21 12.05 -3.41 -6.75
N ASN A 22 12.26 -4.64 -6.28
CA ASN A 22 11.32 -5.75 -6.42
C ASN A 22 10.36 -5.73 -5.20
N ALA A 23 9.25 -6.48 -5.24
CA ALA A 23 8.19 -6.43 -4.22
C ALA A 23 8.62 -6.70 -2.75
N ASN A 24 9.75 -7.39 -2.53
CA ASN A 24 10.37 -7.60 -1.21
C ASN A 24 11.81 -7.02 -1.18
N GLY A 25 12.03 -5.90 -1.88
CA GLY A 25 13.34 -5.27 -2.02
C GLY A 25 13.81 -4.51 -0.77
N PRO A 26 15.12 -4.20 -0.67
CA PRO A 26 15.70 -3.48 0.46
C PRO A 26 15.39 -1.98 0.39
N CYS A 27 14.14 -1.61 0.66
CA CYS A 27 13.65 -0.24 0.51
C CYS A 27 14.49 0.80 1.27
N ALA A 28 15.02 0.49 2.46
CA ALA A 28 15.90 1.38 3.23
C ALA A 28 17.18 1.75 2.46
N LEU A 29 17.89 0.73 1.94
CA LEU A 29 19.09 0.88 1.13
C LEU A 29 18.81 1.63 -0.18
N LEU A 30 17.71 1.29 -0.86
CA LEU A 30 17.36 1.88 -2.15
C LEU A 30 16.88 3.33 -2.01
N ALA A 31 16.12 3.66 -0.97
CA ALA A 31 15.74 5.04 -0.66
C ALA A 31 16.95 5.89 -0.27
N LEU A 32 17.91 5.35 0.50
CA LEU A 32 19.19 6.01 0.78
C LEU A 32 19.95 6.32 -0.51
N ILE A 33 20.20 5.31 -1.35
CA ILE A 33 20.98 5.46 -2.58
C ILE A 33 20.28 6.41 -3.57
N ASN A 34 18.98 6.24 -3.81
CA ASN A 34 18.23 7.12 -4.71
C ASN A 34 18.22 8.57 -4.22
N THR A 35 18.16 8.80 -2.90
CA THR A 35 18.30 10.16 -2.34
C THR A 35 19.69 10.74 -2.62
N LEU A 36 20.77 9.96 -2.46
CA LEU A 36 22.14 10.39 -2.81
C LEU A 36 22.32 10.67 -4.32
N LEU A 37 21.78 9.81 -5.19
CA LEU A 37 21.83 9.97 -6.65
C LEU A 37 21.11 11.24 -7.15
N LEU A 38 19.98 11.58 -6.52
CA LEU A 38 19.17 12.74 -6.91
C LEU A 38 19.64 14.06 -6.26
N THR A 39 20.23 14.00 -5.05
CA THR A 39 20.84 15.19 -4.40
C THR A 39 22.22 15.53 -4.94
N CYS A 40 22.88 14.59 -5.64
CA CYS A 40 24.21 14.79 -6.21
C CYS A 40 24.27 16.02 -7.15
N ASN A 41 25.23 16.90 -6.86
CA ASN A 41 25.45 18.20 -7.50
C ASN A 41 26.97 18.47 -7.59
N ALA A 42 27.38 19.57 -8.22
CA ALA A 42 28.80 19.90 -8.46
C ALA A 42 29.65 20.20 -7.20
N THR A 43 29.06 20.20 -6.00
CA THR A 43 29.73 20.37 -4.70
C THR A 43 29.75 19.06 -3.89
N SER A 44 29.28 17.94 -4.47
CA SER A 44 29.23 16.64 -3.80
C SER A 44 30.61 15.96 -3.72
N PRO A 45 30.83 15.03 -2.77
CA PRO A 45 32.07 14.27 -2.69
C PRO A 45 32.34 13.45 -3.97
N PRO A 46 33.61 13.27 -4.38
CA PRO A 46 33.96 12.46 -5.56
C PRO A 46 33.51 11.00 -5.44
N GLU A 47 33.35 10.48 -4.22
CA GLU A 47 32.79 9.16 -3.94
C GLU A 47 31.30 9.08 -4.34
N VAL A 48 30.52 10.15 -4.14
CA VAL A 48 29.11 10.25 -4.59
C VAL A 48 29.06 10.36 -6.12
N HIS A 49 29.98 11.12 -6.73
CA HIS A 49 30.09 11.15 -8.20
C HIS A 49 30.48 9.78 -8.79
N THR A 50 31.29 8.99 -8.08
CA THR A 50 31.62 7.60 -8.46
C THR A 50 30.39 6.70 -8.42
N LEU A 51 29.56 6.80 -7.38
CA LEU A 51 28.28 6.08 -7.28
C LEU A 51 27.31 6.47 -8.42
N VAL A 52 27.19 7.76 -8.72
CA VAL A 52 26.37 8.25 -9.85
C VAL A 52 26.91 7.73 -11.19
N ALA A 53 28.23 7.72 -11.39
CA ALA A 53 28.83 7.20 -12.62
C ALA A 53 28.54 5.70 -12.81
N LEU A 54 28.69 4.90 -11.76
CA LEU A 54 28.39 3.45 -11.75
C LEU A 54 26.92 3.16 -12.10
N VAL A 55 25.98 3.83 -11.42
CA VAL A 55 24.54 3.61 -11.64
C VAL A 55 24.08 4.13 -13.00
N ASN A 56 24.79 5.09 -13.59
CA ASN A 56 24.57 5.56 -14.97
C ASN A 56 25.26 4.70 -16.05
N SER A 57 26.24 3.85 -15.72
CA SER A 57 26.96 3.02 -16.70
C SER A 57 26.46 1.58 -16.79
N GLU A 58 25.97 1.01 -15.69
CA GLU A 58 25.51 -0.38 -15.62
C GLU A 58 23.97 -0.48 -15.64
N ASP A 59 23.41 -1.44 -16.37
CA ASP A 59 21.97 -1.79 -16.32
C ASP A 59 21.59 -2.49 -15.00
N THR A 60 22.56 -3.11 -14.33
CA THR A 60 22.39 -3.87 -13.08
C THR A 60 23.58 -3.68 -12.13
N VAL A 61 23.34 -3.37 -10.86
CA VAL A 61 24.39 -3.21 -9.84
C VAL A 61 24.18 -4.20 -8.69
N THR A 62 25.26 -4.83 -8.22
CA THR A 62 25.22 -5.78 -7.09
C THR A 62 25.26 -5.08 -5.74
N LEU A 63 24.67 -5.72 -4.71
CA LEU A 63 24.74 -5.28 -3.32
C LEU A 63 26.17 -5.07 -2.83
N ASP A 64 27.11 -5.94 -3.19
CA ASP A 64 28.52 -5.83 -2.77
C ASP A 64 29.16 -4.55 -3.30
N THR A 65 28.91 -4.18 -4.55
CA THR A 65 29.46 -2.94 -5.16
C THR A 65 28.80 -1.70 -4.55
N LEU A 66 27.47 -1.71 -4.37
CA LEU A 66 26.76 -0.60 -3.71
C LEU A 66 27.24 -0.41 -2.26
N THR A 67 27.45 -1.50 -1.52
CA THR A 67 27.97 -1.49 -0.14
C THR A 67 29.40 -0.93 -0.11
N GLN A 68 30.25 -1.27 -1.08
CA GLN A 68 31.59 -0.69 -1.19
C GLN A 68 31.53 0.83 -1.42
N CYS A 69 30.76 1.30 -2.40
CA CYS A 69 30.59 2.74 -2.66
C CYS A 69 30.03 3.49 -1.44
N LEU A 70 29.04 2.93 -0.74
CA LEU A 70 28.48 3.53 0.47
C LEU A 70 29.49 3.59 1.63
N ARG A 71 30.34 2.58 1.80
CA ARG A 71 31.42 2.61 2.80
C ARG A 71 32.43 3.73 2.49
N ASP A 72 32.78 3.93 1.23
CA ASP A 72 33.71 4.99 0.82
C ASP A 72 33.09 6.39 1.01
N ILE A 73 31.82 6.57 0.64
CA ILE A 73 31.06 7.81 0.92
C ILE A 73 30.99 8.09 2.44
N ALA A 74 30.72 7.09 3.28
CA ALA A 74 30.70 7.26 4.73
C ALA A 74 32.08 7.69 5.28
N LEU A 75 33.17 7.13 4.76
CA LEU A 75 34.55 7.49 5.11
C LEU A 75 34.99 8.87 4.56
N ALA A 76 34.36 9.36 3.50
CA ALA A 76 34.53 10.73 3.01
C ALA A 76 33.76 11.73 3.89
N ASN A 77 32.47 11.47 4.12
CA ASN A 77 31.60 12.27 4.99
C ASN A 77 32.16 12.39 6.42
N ALA A 78 32.74 11.32 6.97
CA ALA A 78 33.43 11.35 8.27
C ALA A 78 34.48 12.46 8.37
N LYS A 79 35.25 12.69 7.30
CA LYS A 79 36.31 13.72 7.23
C LYS A 79 35.74 15.11 6.99
N ILE A 80 34.70 15.20 6.16
CA ILE A 80 34.06 16.47 5.75
C ILE A 80 33.28 17.08 6.93
N PHE A 81 32.44 16.27 7.59
CA PHE A 81 31.54 16.70 8.65
C PHE A 81 32.10 16.47 10.07
N GLN A 82 33.32 15.95 10.20
CA GLN A 82 34.02 15.70 11.48
C GLN A 82 33.21 14.82 12.44
N LEU A 83 32.63 13.74 11.91
CA LEU A 83 31.72 12.83 12.62
C LEU A 83 32.48 11.97 13.65
N SER A 84 31.75 11.43 14.63
CA SER A 84 32.35 10.51 15.61
C SER A 84 32.85 9.24 14.93
N ALA A 85 34.00 8.73 15.38
CA ALA A 85 34.48 7.43 14.95
C ALA A 85 33.52 6.29 15.35
N ASP A 86 32.72 6.47 16.41
CA ASP A 86 31.68 5.51 16.83
C ASP A 86 30.55 5.45 15.79
N ASP A 87 29.96 6.60 15.44
CA ASP A 87 28.89 6.75 14.43
C ASP A 87 29.28 6.11 13.08
N VAL A 88 30.53 6.34 12.66
CA VAL A 88 31.08 5.79 11.42
C VAL A 88 31.28 4.28 11.52
N ASN A 89 31.84 3.77 12.63
CA ASN A 89 32.01 2.32 12.81
C ASN A 89 30.67 1.58 12.84
N LYS A 90 29.67 2.13 13.54
CA LYS A 90 28.29 1.63 13.58
C LYS A 90 27.67 1.57 12.17
N THR A 91 27.79 2.68 11.42
CA THR A 91 27.36 2.76 10.02
C THR A 91 28.02 1.67 9.16
N LEU A 92 29.34 1.48 9.30
CA LEU A 92 30.09 0.45 8.56
C LEU A 92 29.68 -0.98 8.94
N SER A 93 29.20 -1.22 10.16
CA SER A 93 28.64 -2.52 10.58
C SER A 93 27.18 -2.74 10.16
N LEU A 94 26.38 -1.68 10.02
CA LEU A 94 24.96 -1.76 9.62
C LEU A 94 24.74 -1.76 8.11
N LEU A 95 25.66 -1.19 7.32
CA LEU A 95 25.56 -1.17 5.85
C LEU A 95 25.30 -2.55 5.21
N PRO A 96 25.96 -3.65 5.63
CA PRO A 96 25.66 -4.99 5.12
C PRO A 96 24.26 -5.51 5.48
N THR A 97 23.72 -5.16 6.65
CA THR A 97 22.40 -5.63 7.13
C THR A 97 21.24 -4.73 6.70
N LEU A 98 21.51 -3.51 6.21
CA LEU A 98 20.50 -2.57 5.71
C LEU A 98 19.64 -3.13 4.56
N HIS A 99 20.09 -4.23 3.93
CA HIS A 99 19.32 -4.94 2.91
C HIS A 99 18.27 -5.93 3.48
N GLU A 100 18.38 -6.31 4.76
CA GLU A 100 17.43 -7.18 5.47
C GLU A 100 16.32 -6.35 6.14
N GLY A 101 16.64 -5.11 6.51
CA GLY A 101 15.71 -4.12 7.04
C GLY A 101 16.44 -2.96 7.73
N ALA A 102 15.68 -2.04 8.31
CA ALA A 102 16.18 -1.04 9.25
C ALA A 102 15.16 -0.92 10.39
N ASN A 103 15.55 -1.14 11.65
CA ASN A 103 14.63 -0.98 12.76
C ASN A 103 14.54 0.51 13.13
N ILE A 104 13.40 1.13 12.87
CA ILE A 104 13.18 2.55 13.15
C ILE A 104 11.82 2.72 13.83
N ASN A 105 11.85 3.26 15.04
CA ASN A 105 10.66 3.50 15.85
C ASN A 105 10.20 4.97 15.68
N PRO A 106 9.12 5.24 14.91
CA PRO A 106 8.58 6.59 14.74
C PRO A 106 7.93 7.09 16.04
N ARG A 107 7.98 8.41 16.24
CA ARG A 107 7.27 9.09 17.33
C ARG A 107 6.11 9.90 16.80
N PHE A 108 5.01 9.93 17.54
CA PHE A 108 3.80 10.68 17.17
C PHE A 108 3.95 12.21 17.26
N ASP A 109 5.15 12.70 17.61
CA ASP A 109 5.59 14.09 17.51
C ASP A 109 6.23 14.48 16.15
N GLY A 110 6.42 13.52 15.24
CA GLY A 110 7.03 13.73 13.92
C GLY A 110 8.53 13.48 13.84
N GLY A 111 9.17 13.09 14.95
CA GLY A 111 10.55 12.59 14.98
C GLY A 111 10.66 11.07 15.13
N PHE A 112 11.88 10.57 15.29
CA PHE A 112 12.17 9.15 15.49
C PHE A 112 12.96 8.97 16.80
N GLU A 113 12.79 7.82 17.46
CA GLU A 113 13.58 7.45 18.64
C GLU A 113 15.03 7.09 18.23
N GLU A 114 16.04 7.59 18.96
CA GLU A 114 17.46 7.45 18.57
C GLU A 114 17.88 5.98 18.45
N SER A 115 18.21 5.53 17.24
CA SER A 115 18.74 4.20 16.93
C SER A 115 20.02 4.31 16.08
N ASP A 116 20.82 3.25 16.03
CA ASP A 116 22.05 3.24 15.23
C ASP A 116 21.75 3.27 13.71
N GLU A 117 20.55 2.86 13.27
CA GLU A 117 20.06 3.05 11.91
C GLU A 117 19.85 4.54 11.57
N LEU A 118 19.33 5.36 12.50
CA LEU A 118 19.25 6.81 12.28
C LEU A 118 20.62 7.46 12.20
N VAL A 119 21.60 6.94 12.95
CA VAL A 119 23.00 7.37 12.86
C VAL A 119 23.56 7.10 11.46
N LEU A 120 23.22 5.97 10.83
CA LEU A 120 23.59 5.69 9.44
C LEU A 120 23.09 6.77 8.47
N PHE A 121 21.80 7.13 8.49
CA PHE A 121 21.28 8.18 7.61
C PHE A 121 21.92 9.57 7.89
N ARG A 122 22.21 9.87 9.17
CA ARG A 122 22.96 11.07 9.59
C ARG A 122 24.39 11.09 9.04
N VAL A 123 25.11 9.96 9.04
CA VAL A 123 26.47 9.84 8.46
C VAL A 123 26.46 10.06 6.95
N PHE A 124 25.39 9.68 6.25
CA PHE A 124 25.19 10.01 4.82
C PHE A 124 24.72 11.45 4.56
N ASN A 125 24.45 12.26 5.60
CA ASN A 125 23.81 13.57 5.49
C ASN A 125 22.46 13.50 4.73
N VAL A 126 21.74 12.39 4.88
CA VAL A 126 20.39 12.17 4.32
C VAL A 126 19.37 12.35 5.43
N GLY A 127 18.55 13.40 5.34
CA GLY A 127 17.47 13.62 6.30
C GLY A 127 16.32 12.64 6.10
N MET A 128 15.67 12.28 7.20
CA MET A 128 14.51 11.40 7.24
C MET A 128 13.30 12.11 7.81
N VAL A 129 12.11 11.77 7.32
CA VAL A 129 10.82 12.26 7.82
C VAL A 129 9.76 11.16 7.78
N HIS A 130 8.70 11.31 8.58
CA HIS A 130 7.48 10.49 8.49
C HIS A 130 6.25 11.37 8.74
N GLY A 131 5.07 10.90 8.37
CA GLY A 131 3.81 11.65 8.50
C GLY A 131 2.86 11.10 9.55
N TRP A 132 3.35 10.27 10.48
CA TRP A 132 2.52 9.63 11.51
C TRP A 132 2.45 10.49 12.78
N VAL A 133 1.83 11.66 12.68
CA VAL A 133 1.78 12.69 13.74
C VAL A 133 0.34 12.81 14.26
N ILE A 134 0.13 12.82 15.58
CA ILE A 134 -1.21 13.01 16.15
C ILE A 134 -1.58 14.51 16.20
N SER A 135 -2.85 14.85 15.95
CA SER A 135 -3.30 16.25 16.04
C SER A 135 -3.50 16.67 17.50
N PRO A 136 -3.08 17.89 17.90
CA PRO A 136 -3.46 18.48 19.20
C PRO A 136 -4.98 18.65 19.41
N GLU A 137 -5.79 18.47 18.37
CA GLU A 137 -7.26 18.49 18.43
C GLU A 137 -7.89 17.10 18.64
N ASP A 138 -7.09 16.03 18.60
CA ASP A 138 -7.58 14.65 18.74
C ASP A 138 -7.83 14.28 20.21
N ALA A 139 -8.94 13.59 20.47
CA ALA A 139 -9.30 13.12 21.83
C ALA A 139 -8.33 12.05 22.39
N GLU A 140 -7.49 11.46 21.54
CA GLU A 140 -6.45 10.51 21.92
C GLU A 140 -5.10 11.18 22.26
N PHE A 141 -4.96 12.50 22.05
CA PHE A 141 -3.68 13.22 22.10
C PHE A 141 -2.88 12.96 23.38
N ASP A 142 -3.48 13.17 24.55
CA ASP A 142 -2.79 13.00 25.84
C ASP A 142 -2.25 11.58 26.05
N ALA A 143 -3.03 10.56 25.69
CA ALA A 143 -2.65 9.16 25.84
C ALA A 143 -1.53 8.77 24.87
N VAL A 144 -1.63 9.18 23.60
CA VAL A 144 -0.62 8.85 22.58
C VAL A 144 0.68 9.61 22.85
N MET A 145 0.61 10.88 23.28
CA MET A 145 1.78 11.71 23.62
C MET A 145 2.41 11.38 24.98
N LYS A 146 1.70 10.66 25.87
CA LYS A 146 2.26 10.07 27.10
C LYS A 146 3.32 9.00 26.77
N TYR A 147 3.05 8.16 25.76
CA TYR A 147 3.95 7.06 25.36
C TYR A 147 4.88 7.40 24.18
N LYS A 148 4.51 8.37 23.33
CA LYS A 148 5.31 9.02 22.27
C LYS A 148 5.75 8.16 21.09
N SER A 149 6.28 6.96 21.29
CA SER A 149 6.80 6.11 20.19
C SER A 149 5.91 4.89 19.93
N TYR A 150 6.03 4.33 18.73
CA TYR A 150 5.21 3.19 18.30
C TYR A 150 5.45 1.94 19.14
N GLU A 151 6.71 1.56 19.41
CA GLU A 151 7.00 0.42 20.30
C GLU A 151 6.48 0.66 21.73
N ALA A 152 6.63 1.88 22.28
CA ALA A 152 6.11 2.22 23.60
C ALA A 152 4.58 2.09 23.66
N ALA A 153 3.87 2.58 22.64
CA ALA A 153 2.42 2.41 22.52
C ALA A 153 2.00 0.94 22.33
N GLN A 154 2.75 0.13 21.58
CA GLN A 154 2.50 -1.31 21.45
C GLN A 154 2.67 -2.05 22.78
N ASN A 155 3.71 -1.72 23.56
CA ASN A 155 3.93 -2.31 24.88
C ASN A 155 2.74 -2.06 25.83
N VAL A 156 2.11 -0.88 25.77
CA VAL A 156 0.87 -0.58 26.51
C VAL A 156 -0.32 -1.43 26.04
N LEU A 157 -0.42 -1.74 24.73
CA LEU A 157 -1.48 -2.62 24.23
C LEU A 157 -1.33 -4.06 24.72
N ILE A 158 -0.09 -4.51 24.94
CA ILE A 158 0.24 -5.83 25.52
C ILE A 158 -0.02 -5.81 27.03
N GLU A 159 0.49 -4.81 27.76
CA GLU A 159 0.25 -4.65 29.19
C GLU A 159 -1.26 -4.58 29.49
N ALA A 160 -2.03 -3.83 28.70
CA ALA A 160 -3.48 -3.74 28.82
C ALA A 160 -4.20 -5.09 28.64
N TYR A 161 -3.65 -6.03 27.87
CA TYR A 161 -4.21 -7.38 27.73
C TYR A 161 -3.96 -8.21 29.00
N ASP A 162 -2.75 -8.17 29.56
CA ASP A 162 -2.44 -8.84 30.83
C ASP A 162 -3.21 -8.22 32.01
N VAL A 163 -3.36 -6.89 32.00
CA VAL A 163 -4.19 -6.12 32.93
C VAL A 163 -5.67 -6.51 32.85
N ASP A 164 -6.24 -6.67 31.64
CA ASP A 164 -7.66 -7.01 31.52
C ASP A 164 -7.99 -8.38 32.13
N ASN A 165 -7.03 -9.31 32.08
CA ASN A 165 -7.11 -10.64 32.68
C ASN A 165 -6.94 -10.66 34.22
N LYS A 166 -6.59 -9.54 34.88
CA LYS A 166 -6.49 -9.47 36.35
C LYS A 166 -7.88 -9.47 37.01
N SER A 167 -8.08 -10.32 38.03
CA SER A 167 -9.33 -10.37 38.81
C SER A 167 -9.57 -9.17 39.72
N THR A 168 -8.51 -8.43 40.09
CA THR A 168 -8.56 -7.16 40.81
C THR A 168 -7.84 -6.13 39.95
N LYS A 169 -8.43 -4.96 39.75
CA LYS A 169 -7.89 -3.87 38.93
C LYS A 169 -7.78 -2.63 39.81
N ASP A 170 -6.57 -2.13 39.99
CA ASP A 170 -6.28 -0.90 40.72
C ASP A 170 -6.52 0.34 39.84
N ALA A 171 -6.41 1.55 40.40
CA ALA A 171 -6.61 2.79 39.64
C ALA A 171 -5.65 2.91 38.42
N VAL A 172 -4.43 2.38 38.53
CA VAL A 172 -3.43 2.35 37.46
C VAL A 172 -3.84 1.35 36.36
N ASP A 173 -4.41 0.20 36.71
CA ASP A 173 -4.94 -0.77 35.75
C ASP A 173 -6.07 -0.17 34.90
N LEU A 174 -6.92 0.65 35.52
CA LEU A 174 -8.01 1.35 34.82
C LEU A 174 -7.48 2.45 33.88
N GLU A 175 -6.42 3.17 34.27
CA GLU A 175 -5.75 4.17 33.41
C GLU A 175 -5.10 3.51 32.18
N ILE A 176 -4.38 2.39 32.37
CA ILE A 176 -3.77 1.61 31.28
C ILE A 176 -4.84 1.09 30.31
N LEU A 177 -5.99 0.63 30.80
CA LEU A 177 -7.08 0.17 29.95
C LEU A 177 -7.69 1.29 29.08
N ASP A 178 -7.93 2.47 29.66
CA ASP A 178 -8.44 3.65 28.94
C ASP A 178 -7.45 4.18 27.90
N ASP A 179 -6.17 4.32 28.26
CA ASP A 179 -5.11 4.71 27.32
C ASP A 179 -4.94 3.68 26.19
N SER A 180 -5.02 2.38 26.49
CA SER A 180 -4.99 1.35 25.46
C SER A 180 -6.17 1.44 24.49
N SER A 181 -7.34 1.90 24.96
CA SER A 181 -8.54 2.09 24.14
C SER A 181 -8.33 3.25 23.15
N LYS A 182 -7.80 4.38 23.63
CA LYS A 182 -7.40 5.53 22.80
C LYS A 182 -6.33 5.15 21.78
N ILE A 183 -5.26 4.45 22.20
CA ILE A 183 -4.19 4.00 21.30
C ILE A 183 -4.74 3.04 20.23
N LYS A 184 -5.62 2.09 20.59
CA LYS A 184 -6.31 1.20 19.62
C LYS A 184 -7.15 1.98 18.61
N HIS A 185 -7.89 3.00 19.05
CA HIS A 185 -8.69 3.85 18.16
C HIS A 185 -7.81 4.68 17.22
N PHE A 186 -6.72 5.28 17.73
CA PHE A 186 -5.72 5.99 16.93
C PHE A 186 -5.10 5.06 15.87
N PHE A 187 -4.59 3.89 16.25
CA PHE A 187 -4.02 2.92 15.31
C PHE A 187 -5.02 2.44 14.24
N ALA A 188 -6.29 2.24 14.60
CA ALA A 188 -7.33 1.90 13.65
C ALA A 188 -7.62 3.03 12.64
N ARG A 189 -7.59 4.30 13.10
CA ARG A 189 -7.75 5.49 12.25
C ARG A 189 -6.53 5.77 11.37
N THR A 190 -5.32 5.41 11.82
CA THR A 190 -4.04 5.78 11.16
C THR A 190 -3.25 4.57 10.65
N ALA A 191 -3.93 3.48 10.26
CA ALA A 191 -3.29 2.20 9.90
C ALA A 191 -2.27 2.28 8.74
N THR A 192 -2.33 3.32 7.90
CA THR A 192 -1.40 3.62 6.80
C THR A 192 -0.12 4.37 7.24
N GLN A 193 0.05 4.62 8.55
CA GLN A 193 1.15 5.39 9.16
C GLN A 193 1.30 6.81 8.58
N LEU A 194 0.19 7.44 8.22
CA LEU A 194 0.11 8.82 7.73
C LEU A 194 -1.19 9.46 8.22
N THR A 195 -1.12 10.70 8.70
CA THR A 195 -2.28 11.50 9.13
C THR A 195 -2.38 12.78 8.30
N ASP A 196 -3.58 13.39 8.22
CA ASP A 196 -3.76 14.65 7.49
C ASP A 196 -2.97 15.78 8.14
N TYR A 197 -2.96 15.81 9.48
CA TYR A 197 -2.13 16.73 10.27
C TYR A 197 -0.64 16.53 9.99
N GLY A 198 -0.15 15.29 9.95
CA GLY A 198 1.23 14.97 9.61
C GLY A 198 1.59 15.33 8.17
N LEU A 199 0.70 15.10 7.20
CA LEU A 199 0.90 15.50 5.81
C LEU A 199 0.94 17.02 5.65
N GLN A 200 0.07 17.75 6.35
CA GLN A 200 0.09 19.22 6.40
C GLN A 200 1.35 19.74 7.11
N ALA A 201 1.79 19.10 8.19
CA ALA A 201 3.03 19.44 8.88
C ALA A 201 4.25 19.22 7.97
N LEU A 202 4.32 18.12 7.22
CA LEU A 202 5.38 17.89 6.22
C LEU A 202 5.36 18.97 5.14
N LYS A 203 4.18 19.32 4.59
CA LYS A 203 4.07 20.44 3.65
C LYS A 203 4.54 21.77 4.24
N GLY A 204 4.37 21.99 5.54
CA GLY A 204 4.89 23.18 6.24
C GLY A 204 6.39 23.18 6.50
N HIS A 205 6.99 22.04 6.89
CA HIS A 205 8.39 21.95 7.33
C HIS A 205 9.39 21.74 6.19
N LEU A 206 9.01 21.04 5.12
CA LEU A 206 9.90 20.78 3.99
C LEU A 206 10.16 22.05 3.17
N THR A 207 11.39 22.25 2.71
CA THR A 207 11.73 23.30 1.75
C THR A 207 11.51 22.84 0.30
N ASP A 208 11.28 23.78 -0.61
CA ASP A 208 11.03 23.44 -2.02
C ASP A 208 12.33 22.97 -2.70
N GLY A 209 12.25 21.92 -3.52
CA GLY A 209 13.40 21.22 -4.09
C GLY A 209 14.13 20.28 -3.11
N GLN A 210 13.69 20.17 -1.85
CA GLN A 210 14.33 19.31 -0.85
C GLN A 210 13.97 17.84 -1.08
N ILE A 211 14.98 16.98 -1.20
CA ILE A 211 14.85 15.52 -1.34
C ILE A 211 15.24 14.84 -0.04
N LEU A 212 14.39 13.95 0.48
CA LEU A 212 14.57 13.25 1.75
C LEU A 212 14.08 11.79 1.67
N VAL A 213 14.42 10.98 2.68
CA VAL A 213 13.80 9.67 2.88
C VAL A 213 12.53 9.81 3.72
N PHE A 214 11.44 9.20 3.25
CA PHE A 214 10.14 9.16 3.88
C PHE A 214 9.82 7.74 4.38
N PHE A 215 9.52 7.61 5.66
CA PHE A 215 9.06 6.35 6.26
C PHE A 215 7.53 6.34 6.34
N ARG A 216 6.91 5.30 5.77
CA ARG A 216 5.46 5.06 5.81
C ARG A 216 5.15 3.58 5.56
N ASN A 217 4.21 3.02 6.33
CA ASN A 217 3.76 1.64 6.24
C ASN A 217 4.93 0.62 6.29
N ASN A 218 5.85 0.81 7.23
CA ASN A 218 7.10 0.04 7.38
C ASN A 218 8.01 0.02 6.13
N HIS A 219 7.83 0.97 5.21
CA HIS A 219 8.58 1.07 3.96
C HIS A 219 9.28 2.43 3.85
N PHE A 220 10.45 2.44 3.19
CA PHE A 220 11.24 3.64 2.94
C PHE A 220 11.13 4.07 1.48
N ASN A 221 10.76 5.32 1.26
CA ASN A 221 10.65 5.92 -0.07
C ASN A 221 11.49 7.18 -0.16
N THR A 222 12.00 7.53 -1.34
CA THR A 222 12.54 8.88 -1.57
C THR A 222 11.38 9.82 -1.88
N ILE A 223 11.33 10.99 -1.25
CA ILE A 223 10.37 12.06 -1.56
C ILE A 223 11.09 13.36 -1.96
N ILE A 224 10.38 14.21 -2.69
CA ILE A 224 10.74 15.61 -2.96
C ILE A 224 9.53 16.51 -2.72
N LYS A 225 9.75 17.74 -2.23
CA LYS A 225 8.74 18.81 -2.27
C LYS A 225 8.97 19.71 -3.48
N THR A 226 7.92 20.04 -4.22
CA THR A 226 7.97 20.93 -5.39
C THR A 226 6.63 21.65 -5.57
N GLU A 227 6.65 22.95 -5.82
CA GLU A 227 5.45 23.80 -5.95
C GLU A 227 4.47 23.69 -4.76
N ASN A 228 5.03 23.45 -3.56
CA ASN A 228 4.31 23.19 -2.30
C ASN A 228 3.54 21.85 -2.19
N ASP A 229 3.64 20.97 -3.19
CA ASP A 229 3.19 19.57 -3.12
C ASP A 229 4.36 18.60 -2.85
N ILE A 230 4.04 17.40 -2.37
CA ILE A 230 5.02 16.36 -2.05
C ILE A 230 4.87 15.22 -3.06
N TYR A 231 5.98 14.76 -3.60
CA TYR A 231 6.05 13.69 -4.58
C TYR A 231 6.95 12.56 -4.08
N GLN A 232 6.54 11.31 -4.31
CA GLN A 232 7.25 10.09 -3.97
C GLN A 232 7.89 9.49 -5.23
N LEU A 233 9.13 9.02 -5.14
CA LEU A 233 9.85 8.43 -6.27
C LEU A 233 9.27 7.05 -6.61
N VAL A 234 8.91 6.83 -7.88
CA VAL A 234 8.40 5.55 -8.37
C VAL A 234 9.57 4.59 -8.61
N THR A 235 9.90 3.79 -7.60
CA THR A 235 10.99 2.80 -7.63
C THR A 235 10.56 1.39 -8.05
N ASP A 236 9.26 1.11 -8.14
CA ASP A 236 8.75 -0.25 -8.40
C ASP A 236 9.06 -0.75 -9.83
N GLN A 237 9.49 -2.01 -9.93
CA GLN A 237 9.91 -2.63 -11.18
C GLN A 237 8.77 -2.87 -12.19
N GLY A 238 7.50 -2.87 -11.77
CA GLY A 238 6.35 -2.86 -12.69
C GLY A 238 6.24 -1.58 -13.54
N PHE A 239 6.97 -0.53 -13.16
CA PHE A 239 7.12 0.70 -13.95
C PHE A 239 8.49 0.80 -14.65
N PHE A 240 9.26 -0.30 -14.76
CA PHE A 240 10.61 -0.29 -15.35
C PHE A 240 10.62 0.29 -16.77
N ASP A 241 9.87 -0.33 -17.70
CA ASP A 241 9.77 0.10 -19.11
C ASP A 241 9.06 1.46 -19.27
N LYS A 242 8.29 1.86 -18.25
CA LYS A 242 7.51 3.11 -18.21
C LYS A 242 8.41 4.26 -17.72
N SER A 243 9.40 4.64 -18.54
CA SER A 243 10.38 5.72 -18.25
C SER A 243 9.76 7.09 -17.95
N GLN A 244 8.55 7.34 -18.45
CA GLN A 244 7.79 8.56 -18.15
C GLN A 244 7.27 8.63 -16.70
N TYR A 245 7.09 7.48 -16.03
CA TYR A 245 6.57 7.40 -14.67
C TYR A 245 7.75 7.51 -13.70
N VAL A 246 7.91 8.69 -13.09
CA VAL A 246 9.05 9.02 -12.22
C VAL A 246 8.59 9.36 -10.80
N TRP A 247 7.49 10.12 -10.69
CA TRP A 247 6.98 10.64 -9.44
C TRP A 247 5.50 10.26 -9.25
N GLU A 248 5.08 10.08 -8.00
CA GLU A 248 3.69 9.86 -7.56
C GLU A 248 3.35 10.98 -6.56
N SER A 249 2.24 11.70 -6.75
CA SER A 249 1.87 12.80 -5.83
C SER A 249 1.29 12.28 -4.51
N LEU A 250 1.90 12.63 -3.37
CA LEU A 250 1.42 12.28 -2.03
C LEU A 250 0.32 13.25 -1.58
N LEU A 251 -0.87 13.11 -2.16
CA LEU A 251 -2.02 14.00 -1.91
C LEU A 251 -3.00 13.48 -0.85
N SER A 252 -2.98 12.18 -0.55
CA SER A 252 -3.97 11.56 0.34
C SER A 252 -3.39 10.42 1.20
N ILE A 253 -3.93 10.25 2.41
CA ILE A 253 -3.62 9.11 3.29
C ILE A 253 -3.87 7.77 2.59
N ASN A 254 -4.89 7.73 1.73
CA ASN A 254 -5.47 6.53 1.12
C ASN A 254 -4.81 6.12 -0.21
N GLY A 255 -4.05 7.02 -0.85
CA GLY A 255 -3.58 6.84 -2.22
C GLY A 255 -4.63 7.10 -3.31
N ALA A 256 -5.92 7.15 -2.97
CA ALA A 256 -7.04 7.22 -3.92
C ALA A 256 -7.07 8.49 -4.81
N ASN A 257 -6.40 9.58 -4.38
CA ASN A 257 -6.26 10.82 -5.15
C ASN A 257 -4.81 11.05 -5.62
N ASN A 258 -3.94 10.04 -5.57
CA ASN A 258 -2.57 10.15 -6.05
C ASN A 258 -2.56 10.00 -7.58
N SER A 259 -1.71 10.76 -8.27
CA SER A 259 -1.51 10.64 -9.72
C SER A 259 -0.02 10.53 -10.04
N PHE A 260 0.29 9.99 -11.22
CA PHE A 260 1.67 9.85 -11.68
C PHE A 260 2.13 11.09 -12.46
N PHE A 261 3.42 11.40 -12.33
CA PHE A 261 4.06 12.58 -12.89
C PHE A 261 5.39 12.21 -13.56
N THR A 262 5.69 12.94 -14.62
CA THR A 262 7.00 12.91 -15.28
C THR A 262 8.09 13.50 -14.38
N GLY A 263 9.35 13.21 -14.67
CA GLY A 263 10.51 13.75 -13.92
C GLY A 263 10.64 15.29 -13.94
N ARG A 264 9.82 15.99 -14.74
CA ARG A 264 9.66 17.45 -14.75
C ARG A 264 8.36 17.94 -14.08
N PHE A 265 7.74 17.11 -13.24
CA PHE A 265 6.48 17.39 -12.54
C PHE A 265 5.31 17.78 -13.45
N SER A 266 5.36 17.42 -14.74
CA SER A 266 4.19 17.48 -15.62
C SER A 266 3.33 16.23 -15.36
N PRO A 267 2.03 16.36 -15.08
CA PRO A 267 1.16 15.23 -14.78
C PRO A 267 1.05 14.30 -15.98
N LEU A 268 1.03 13.00 -15.73
CA LEU A 268 0.60 12.01 -16.70
C LEU A 268 -0.92 11.96 -16.65
N LEU A 269 -1.56 12.25 -17.78
CA LEU A 269 -2.95 11.86 -17.98
C LEU A 269 -2.99 10.33 -18.02
N GLU A 270 -3.87 9.73 -17.22
CA GLU A 270 -4.21 8.33 -17.36
C GLU A 270 -4.96 8.15 -18.69
N ASP A 271 -4.21 7.76 -19.73
CA ASP A 271 -4.82 7.10 -20.88
C ASP A 271 -5.52 5.84 -20.37
N SER A 272 -6.73 5.55 -20.84
CA SER A 272 -7.69 4.71 -20.10
C SER A 272 -7.40 3.20 -20.11
N SER A 273 -6.17 2.81 -20.47
CA SER A 273 -5.58 1.48 -20.29
C SER A 273 -5.09 1.30 -18.86
N ASN A 274 -5.60 0.29 -18.14
CA ASN A 274 -5.12 -0.06 -16.80
C ASN A 274 -3.58 -0.30 -16.80
N PRO A 275 -2.84 0.11 -15.76
CA PRO A 275 -1.40 -0.21 -15.66
C PRO A 275 -1.08 -1.71 -15.66
N PHE A 276 -2.08 -2.56 -15.39
CA PHE A 276 -2.05 -4.03 -15.38
C PHE A 276 -2.60 -4.69 -16.66
N ASP A 277 -2.97 -3.92 -17.68
CA ASP A 277 -3.48 -4.45 -18.96
C ASP A 277 -2.28 -4.91 -19.82
N ASP A 278 -1.76 -6.10 -19.49
CA ASP A 278 -0.70 -6.76 -20.26
C ASP A 278 -1.23 -7.21 -21.63
N GLY A 279 -0.38 -7.17 -22.65
CA GLY A 279 -0.76 -7.14 -24.08
C GLY A 279 -1.29 -8.45 -24.67
N GLY A 280 -2.39 -8.97 -24.15
CA GLY A 280 -2.99 -10.27 -24.49
C GLY A 280 -4.13 -10.25 -25.52
N ASP A 281 -4.10 -9.34 -26.50
CA ASP A 281 -5.20 -9.01 -27.45
C ASP A 281 -5.54 -10.12 -28.49
N GLU A 282 -5.10 -11.36 -28.28
CA GLU A 282 -5.53 -12.54 -29.05
C GLU A 282 -6.34 -13.56 -28.22
N HIS A 283 -6.25 -13.57 -26.89
CA HIS A 283 -6.92 -14.58 -26.05
C HIS A 283 -8.25 -14.13 -25.45
N MET A 284 -8.44 -12.83 -25.18
CA MET A 284 -9.71 -12.34 -24.62
C MET A 284 -10.89 -12.53 -25.60
N ASP A 285 -10.63 -12.50 -26.91
CA ASP A 285 -11.67 -12.61 -27.93
C ASP A 285 -12.18 -14.06 -28.11
N ASP A 286 -11.35 -15.07 -27.86
CA ASP A 286 -11.77 -16.49 -27.89
C ASP A 286 -12.66 -16.86 -26.68
N ASP A 287 -12.29 -16.46 -25.46
CA ASP A 287 -13.14 -16.65 -24.26
C ASP A 287 -14.47 -15.90 -24.41
N ARG A 288 -14.44 -14.68 -24.99
CA ARG A 288 -15.64 -13.88 -25.28
C ARG A 288 -16.54 -14.53 -26.33
N ARG A 289 -15.97 -15.20 -27.34
CA ARG A 289 -16.72 -15.99 -28.33
C ARG A 289 -17.31 -17.26 -27.73
N LEU A 290 -16.58 -17.95 -26.86
CA LEU A 290 -17.05 -19.13 -26.15
C LEU A 290 -18.23 -18.79 -25.22
N ALA A 291 -18.12 -17.67 -24.48
CA ALA A 291 -19.21 -17.16 -23.65
C ALA A 291 -20.48 -16.83 -24.47
N MET A 292 -20.34 -16.18 -25.63
CA MET A 292 -21.48 -15.94 -26.53
C MET A 292 -22.09 -17.24 -27.07
N MET A 293 -21.29 -18.26 -27.41
CA MET A 293 -21.83 -19.57 -27.82
C MET A 293 -22.62 -20.26 -26.69
N MET A 294 -22.13 -20.22 -25.45
CA MET A 294 -22.86 -20.79 -24.32
C MET A 294 -24.17 -20.05 -24.03
N GLN A 295 -24.17 -18.73 -24.09
CA GLN A 295 -25.36 -17.88 -23.95
C GLN A 295 -26.42 -18.24 -25.01
N GLU A 296 -26.00 -18.34 -26.28
CA GLU A 296 -26.92 -18.68 -27.38
C GLU A 296 -27.48 -20.10 -27.27
N GLU A 297 -26.67 -21.09 -26.86
CA GLU A 297 -27.18 -22.47 -26.68
C GLU A 297 -28.21 -22.56 -25.53
N GLU A 298 -28.01 -21.82 -24.43
CA GLU A 298 -28.96 -21.80 -23.32
C GLU A 298 -30.27 -21.09 -23.72
N ASP A 299 -30.22 -19.96 -24.43
CA ASP A 299 -31.41 -19.30 -24.98
C ASP A 299 -32.16 -20.18 -25.99
N GLN A 300 -31.45 -20.89 -26.87
CA GLN A 300 -32.07 -21.85 -27.81
C GLN A 300 -32.73 -23.04 -27.07
N ARG A 301 -32.12 -23.54 -25.98
CA ARG A 301 -32.72 -24.57 -25.10
C ARG A 301 -33.96 -24.03 -24.40
N ALA A 302 -33.92 -22.81 -23.87
CA ALA A 302 -35.05 -22.15 -23.20
C ALA A 302 -36.23 -21.93 -24.16
N ALA A 303 -35.98 -21.35 -25.35
CA ALA A 303 -36.99 -21.17 -26.40
C ALA A 303 -37.61 -22.52 -26.83
N SER A 304 -36.79 -23.55 -27.00
CA SER A 304 -37.25 -24.91 -27.32
C SER A 304 -38.15 -25.52 -26.23
N ALA A 305 -37.82 -25.30 -24.94
CA ALA A 305 -38.62 -25.75 -23.81
C ALA A 305 -39.99 -25.03 -23.77
N ILE A 306 -40.00 -23.72 -23.96
CA ILE A 306 -41.20 -22.88 -24.02
C ILE A 306 -42.10 -23.33 -25.19
N GLN A 307 -41.53 -23.53 -26.38
CA GLN A 307 -42.29 -23.97 -27.57
C GLN A 307 -42.92 -25.36 -27.37
N ARG A 308 -42.20 -26.31 -26.75
CA ARG A 308 -42.75 -27.62 -26.36
C ARG A 308 -43.89 -27.50 -25.33
N GLN A 309 -43.81 -26.53 -24.41
CA GLN A 309 -44.87 -26.26 -23.43
C GLN A 309 -46.15 -25.70 -24.08
N TYR A 310 -46.00 -24.80 -25.06
CA TYR A 310 -47.13 -24.32 -25.88
C TYR A 310 -47.75 -25.43 -26.72
N GLN A 311 -46.95 -26.27 -27.40
CA GLN A 311 -47.47 -27.41 -28.17
C GLN A 311 -48.20 -28.44 -27.29
N ARG A 312 -47.72 -28.68 -26.06
CA ARG A 312 -48.42 -29.53 -25.09
C ARG A 312 -49.75 -28.94 -24.63
N ARG A 313 -49.84 -27.62 -24.43
CA ARG A 313 -51.12 -26.93 -24.13
C ARG A 313 -52.09 -27.01 -25.31
N GLY A 314 -51.64 -26.72 -26.54
CA GLY A 314 -52.48 -26.77 -27.74
C GLY A 314 -53.06 -28.16 -28.06
N ARG A 315 -52.36 -29.25 -27.70
CA ARG A 315 -52.87 -30.63 -27.85
C ARG A 315 -53.86 -31.07 -26.77
N GLY A 316 -53.99 -30.33 -25.66
CA GLY A 316 -54.94 -30.67 -24.58
C GLY A 316 -56.41 -30.37 -24.90
N ASP A 317 -56.66 -29.52 -25.91
CA ASP A 317 -57.96 -28.86 -26.14
C ASP A 317 -58.76 -29.47 -27.32
N GLN A 318 -58.29 -30.59 -27.90
CA GLN A 318 -58.92 -31.25 -29.07
C GLN A 318 -59.33 -32.71 -28.83
N SER A 319 -59.16 -33.27 -27.62
CA SER A 319 -59.28 -34.71 -27.39
C SER A 319 -60.32 -35.11 -26.34
N ASN A 320 -61.48 -34.43 -26.27
CA ASN A 320 -62.55 -34.82 -25.34
C ASN A 320 -64.00 -34.45 -25.76
N ASP A 321 -64.30 -34.39 -27.06
CA ASP A 321 -65.69 -34.27 -27.56
C ASP A 321 -66.02 -35.33 -28.63
N THR A 322 -66.13 -36.60 -28.22
CA THR A 322 -66.93 -37.63 -28.92
C THR A 322 -67.17 -38.84 -28.02
N SER A 323 -68.39 -39.42 -28.05
CA SER A 323 -68.82 -40.67 -27.37
C SER A 323 -68.76 -40.63 -25.82
N ARG A 324 -69.85 -40.51 -25.04
CA ARG A 324 -71.31 -40.65 -25.22
C ARG A 324 -71.83 -42.11 -25.34
N ASN A 325 -72.84 -42.43 -24.50
CA ASN A 325 -73.56 -43.73 -24.34
C ASN A 325 -72.72 -44.92 -23.80
N GLN A 326 -73.18 -45.78 -22.88
CA GLN A 326 -74.33 -45.87 -21.94
C GLN A 326 -73.76 -46.51 -20.64
N GLY A 327 -74.32 -46.43 -19.43
CA GLY A 327 -75.68 -46.11 -18.99
C GLY A 327 -76.24 -47.28 -18.17
N VAL A 328 -76.74 -47.00 -16.95
CA VAL A 328 -77.18 -47.94 -15.86
C VAL A 328 -76.04 -48.36 -14.91
N THR A 329 -76.12 -48.40 -13.57
CA THR A 329 -76.89 -47.70 -12.47
C THR A 329 -76.20 -48.01 -11.11
N LYS A 330 -76.39 -47.38 -9.93
CA LYS A 330 -77.14 -46.22 -9.39
C LYS A 330 -76.58 -45.87 -7.98
N LYS A 331 -76.52 -44.57 -7.60
CA LYS A 331 -76.69 -43.99 -6.23
C LYS A 331 -75.63 -44.33 -5.12
N GLU A 332 -75.33 -43.47 -4.12
CA GLU A 332 -75.68 -42.04 -3.88
C GLU A 332 -74.70 -41.26 -2.95
N LYS A 333 -74.61 -39.93 -3.16
CA LYS A 333 -74.33 -38.73 -2.27
C LYS A 333 -73.65 -38.93 -0.88
N LYS A 334 -72.85 -37.98 -0.31
CA LYS A 334 -73.11 -36.51 -0.21
C LYS A 334 -71.91 -35.64 0.30
N GLN A 335 -71.71 -34.47 -0.33
CA GLN A 335 -71.14 -33.15 0.09
C GLN A 335 -70.20 -32.93 1.34
N LYS A 336 -68.96 -32.47 1.05
CA LYS A 336 -68.38 -31.07 1.20
C LYS A 336 -68.21 -30.35 2.58
N LYS A 337 -67.17 -29.49 2.62
CA LYS A 337 -66.81 -28.38 3.58
C LYS A 337 -66.13 -28.79 4.90
N ASP A 338 -65.31 -28.00 5.61
CA ASP A 338 -64.48 -26.77 5.44
C ASP A 338 -64.16 -26.26 6.88
N LYS A 339 -62.90 -25.90 7.23
CA LYS A 339 -62.49 -24.69 8.04
C LYS A 339 -61.27 -24.85 8.98
N LYS A 340 -60.41 -23.81 8.95
CA LYS A 340 -59.65 -23.14 10.04
C LYS A 340 -58.62 -23.97 10.87
N GLY A 341 -57.52 -23.41 11.39
CA GLY A 341 -56.87 -22.10 11.17
C GLY A 341 -56.83 -21.13 12.36
N LYS A 342 -55.64 -20.52 12.61
CA LYS A 342 -55.25 -19.62 13.73
C LYS A 342 -55.01 -20.38 15.06
N LYS A 343 -54.22 -19.88 16.05
CA LYS A 343 -53.82 -18.50 16.41
C LYS A 343 -52.35 -18.38 16.89
N CYS A 344 -51.82 -17.15 16.83
CA CYS A 344 -50.68 -16.66 17.61
C CYS A 344 -51.15 -15.94 18.91
N ILE A 345 -50.19 -15.53 19.76
CA ILE A 345 -50.16 -14.45 20.79
C ILE A 345 -49.33 -14.99 21.99
N VAL A 346 -48.15 -14.49 22.35
CA VAL A 346 -47.68 -13.11 22.64
C VAL A 346 -48.07 -12.62 24.04
N MET A 347 -47.09 -12.50 24.92
CA MET A 347 -46.69 -11.20 25.48
C MET A 347 -45.18 -11.20 25.73
#